data_AF-E2PU33-F1
#
_entry.id   AF-E2PU33-F1
#
_cell.length_a   1.000
_cell.length_b   1.000
_cell.length_c   1.000
_cell.angle_alpha   90.00
_cell.angle_beta   90.00
_cell.angle_gamma   90.00
#
_symmetry.space_group_name_H-M   'P 1'
#
loop_
_entity.id
_entity.type
_entity.pdbx_description
1 polymer ?
#
loop_
_entity_poly.entity_id
_entity_poly.type
_entity_poly.pdbx_seq_one_letter_code
_entity_poly.pdbx_strand_id
1 'polypeptide(L)' 'MSPLPRESETALSALSAAELNARIRELWADGQLPEERRGEYEALVLRWAAAALERAENVEPAA' A
#
# COMPACT_ATOMS: atom_id res chain seq x y z
N MET A 1 27.56 -11.58 15.34
CA MET A 1 26.81 -10.37 14.95
C MET A 1 25.60 -10.83 14.15
N SER A 2 24.43 -10.92 14.78
CA SER A 2 23.19 -11.22 14.06
C SER A 2 22.66 -9.94 13.45
N PRO A 3 22.35 -9.88 12.14
CA PRO A 3 21.58 -8.79 11.59
C PRO A 3 20.15 -8.87 12.15
N LEU A 4 19.72 -7.81 12.84
CA LEU A 4 18.33 -7.58 13.24
C LEU A 4 17.46 -7.35 11.98
N PRO A 5 16.13 -7.58 12.07
CA PRO A 5 15.45 -8.36 11.06
C PRO A 5 14.76 -7.48 9.99
N ARG A 6 14.77 -7.92 8.73
CA ARG A 6 14.08 -7.25 7.60
C ARG A 6 12.56 -7.51 7.57
N GLU A 7 11.94 -7.74 8.72
CA GLU A 7 10.52 -8.14 8.78
C GLU A 7 9.60 -6.96 8.41
N SER A 8 10.11 -5.72 8.50
CA SER A 8 9.38 -4.53 8.09
C SER A 8 9.32 -4.32 6.57
N GLU A 9 10.25 -4.86 5.80
CA GLU A 9 10.23 -4.75 4.32
C GLU A 9 9.37 -5.85 3.67
N THR A 10 9.33 -7.05 4.26
CA THR A 10 8.50 -8.16 3.79
C THR A 10 7.04 -8.09 4.23
N ALA A 11 6.73 -7.50 5.40
CA ALA A 11 5.34 -7.37 5.85
C ALA A 11 4.50 -6.45 4.95
N LEU A 12 5.12 -5.44 4.32
CA LEU A 12 4.39 -4.58 3.40
C LEU A 12 3.93 -5.33 2.14
N SER A 13 4.65 -6.40 1.73
CA SER A 13 4.33 -7.15 0.50
C SER A 13 3.03 -7.95 0.57
N ALA A 14 2.46 -8.15 1.76
CA ALA A 14 1.19 -8.85 1.95
C ALA A 14 0.01 -7.93 2.34
N LEU A 15 0.20 -6.60 2.30
CA LEU A 15 -0.88 -5.69 2.66
C LEU A 15 -2.02 -5.75 1.63
N SER A 16 -3.24 -5.90 2.13
CA SER A 16 -4.44 -5.81 1.32
C SER A 16 -4.63 -4.40 0.76
N ALA A 17 -5.42 -4.28 -0.30
CA ALA A 17 -5.81 -2.98 -0.86
C ALA A 17 -6.44 -2.06 0.20
N ALA A 18 -7.13 -2.60 1.20
CA ALA A 18 -7.73 -1.78 2.27
C ALA A 18 -6.66 -1.16 3.19
N GLU A 19 -5.65 -1.93 3.57
CA GLU A 19 -4.56 -1.47 4.43
C GLU A 19 -3.66 -0.46 3.71
N LEU A 20 -3.35 -0.72 2.44
CA LEU A 20 -2.59 0.23 1.61
C LEU A 20 -3.34 1.56 1.46
N ASN A 21 -4.65 1.53 1.28
CA ASN A 21 -5.47 2.75 1.21
C ASN A 21 -5.53 3.51 2.55
N ALA A 22 -5.56 2.79 3.68
CA ALA A 22 -5.46 3.43 5.00
C ALA A 22 -4.10 4.14 5.15
N ARG A 23 -3.01 3.49 4.74
CA ARG A 23 -1.67 4.08 4.79
C ARG A 23 -1.51 5.29 3.87
N ILE A 24 -2.10 5.22 2.66
CA ILE A 24 -2.18 6.37 1.76
C ILE A 24 -2.88 7.54 2.44
N ARG A 25 -3.99 7.32 3.17
CA ARG A 25 -4.70 8.40 3.88
C ARG A 25 -3.88 8.99 5.03
N GLU A 26 -3.12 8.17 5.76
CA GLU A 26 -2.22 8.64 6.82
C GLU A 26 -1.10 9.56 6.31
N LEU A 27 -0.73 9.45 5.03
CA LEU A 27 0.26 10.35 4.43
C LEU A 27 -0.25 11.78 4.22
N TRP A 28 -1.56 11.97 4.13
CA TRP A 28 -2.17 13.27 3.91
C TRP A 28 -2.40 13.96 5.24
N ALA A 29 -1.55 14.95 5.55
CA ALA A 29 -1.71 15.81 6.71
C ALA A 29 -2.66 16.97 6.37
N ASP A 30 -3.79 17.05 7.07
CA ASP A 30 -4.80 18.11 6.89
C ASP A 30 -5.26 18.30 5.43
N GLY A 31 -5.35 17.21 4.66
CA GLY A 31 -5.75 17.24 3.25
C GLY A 31 -4.65 17.66 2.28
N GLN A 32 -3.40 17.77 2.74
CA GLN A 32 -2.23 18.02 1.90
C GLN A 32 -1.23 16.87 2.01
N LEU A 33 -0.58 16.54 0.89
CA LEU A 33 0.53 15.60 0.84
C LEU A 33 1.85 16.41 0.81
N PRO A 34 2.69 16.34 1.85
CA PRO A 34 4.00 16.99 1.87
C PRO A 34 4.87 16.51 0.71
N GLU A 35 5.68 17.39 0.12
CA GLU A 35 6.49 17.07 -1.06
C GLU A 35 7.52 15.99 -0.75
N GLU A 36 8.09 16.00 0.46
CA GLU A 36 9.01 14.98 0.95
C GLU A 36 8.39 13.57 1.02
N ARG A 37 7.06 13.48 1.08
CA ARG A 37 6.31 12.22 1.15
C ARG A 37 5.74 11.78 -0.20
N ARG A 38 5.95 12.55 -1.28
CA ARG A 38 5.42 12.25 -2.62
C ARG A 38 5.89 10.90 -3.14
N GLY A 39 7.18 10.58 -2.98
CA GLY A 39 7.72 9.29 -3.42
C GLY A 39 7.12 8.09 -2.68
N GLU A 40 6.87 8.24 -1.38
CA GLU A 40 6.22 7.20 -0.57
C GLU A 40 4.77 6.99 -1.00
N TYR A 41 4.05 8.09 -1.26
CA TYR A 41 2.70 8.06 -1.79
C TYR A 41 2.63 7.33 -3.14
N GLU A 42 3.50 7.65 -4.09
CA GLU A 42 3.53 7.01 -5.41
C GLU A 42 3.77 5.50 -5.29
N ALA A 43 4.71 5.08 -4.45
CA ALA A 43 4.98 3.68 -4.20
C ALA A 43 3.76 2.94 -3.60
N LEU A 44 3.05 3.56 -2.65
CA LEU A 44 1.85 2.96 -2.06
C LEU A 44 0.68 2.90 -3.04
N VAL A 45 0.48 3.92 -3.88
CA VAL A 45 -0.57 3.94 -4.90
C VAL A 45 -0.38 2.81 -5.91
N LEU A 46 0.85 2.59 -6.39
CA LEU A 46 1.14 1.50 -7.33
C LEU A 46 0.84 0.13 -6.72
N ARG A 47 1.22 -0.10 -5.46
CA ARG A 47 0.94 -1.35 -4.75
C ARG A 47 -0.56 -1.53 -4.49
N TRP A 48 -1.24 -0.45 -4.12
CA TRP A 48 -2.69 -0.46 -3.93
C TRP A 48 -3.41 -0.83 -5.22
N ALA A 49 -3.01 -0.25 -6.35
CA ALA A 49 -3.59 -0.54 -7.66
C ALA A 49 -3.42 -2.02 -8.04
N ALA A 50 -2.24 -2.60 -7.81
CA ALA A 50 -1.99 -4.01 -8.05
C ALA A 50 -2.90 -4.91 -7.18
N ALA A 51 -2.98 -4.65 -5.87
CA ALA A 51 -3.83 -5.40 -4.96
C ALA A 51 -5.34 -5.22 -5.24
N ALA A 52 -5.75 -4.03 -5.68
CA ALA A 52 -7.13 -3.75 -6.06
C ALA A 52 -7.52 -4.47 -7.36
N LEU A 53 -6.59 -4.55 -8.32
CA LEU A 53 -6.79 -5.29 -9.57
C LEU A 53 -6.92 -6.79 -9.31
N GLU A 54 -6.02 -7.38 -8.52
CA GLU A 54 -6.09 -8.79 -8.14
C GLU A 54 -7.44 -9.12 -7.46
N ARG A 55 -7.92 -8.25 -6.57
CA ARG A 55 -9.25 -8.41 -5.97
C ARG A 55 -10.36 -8.36 -7.02
N ALA A 56 -10.28 -7.46 -7.99
CA ALA A 56 -11.30 -7.32 -9.02
C ALA A 56 -11.35 -8.54 -9.94
N GLU A 57 -10.20 -9.10 -10.30
CA GLU A 57 -10.09 -10.33 -11.12
C GLU A 57 -10.58 -11.56 -10.37
N ASN A 58 -10.42 -11.62 -9.04
CA ASN A 58 -10.91 -12.71 -8.20
C ASN A 58 -12.42 -12.63 -7.87
N VAL A 59 -13.10 -11.53 -8.22
CA VAL A 59 -14.57 -11.46 -8.16
C VAL A 59 -15.10 -11.95 -9.51
N GLU A 60 -15.32 -13.28 -9.62
CA GLU A 60 -16.07 -13.86 -10.73
C GLU A 60 -17.41 -13.10 -10.89
N PRO A 61 -17.80 -12.68 -12.10
CA PRO A 61 -19.09 -12.06 -12.30
C PRO A 61 -20.17 -13.07 -11.90
N ALA A 62 -21.01 -12.70 -10.93
CA ALA A 62 -22.17 -13.49 -10.56
C ALA A 62 -23.05 -13.68 -11.81
N ALA A 63 -23.05 -14.91 -12.33
CA ALA A 63 -23.89 -15.37 -13.44
C ALA A 63 -25.35 -15.49 -13.03
#